data_AF-A0A3S9UZ57-F1
#
_entry.id   AF-A0A3S9UZ57-F1
#
_cell.length_a   1.000
_cell.length_b   1.000
_cell.length_c   1.000
_cell.angle_alpha   90.00
_cell.angle_beta   90.00
_cell.angle_gamma   90.00
#
_symmetry.space_group_name_H-M   'P 1'
#
loop_
_entity.id
_entity.type
_entity.pdbx_description
1 polymer ?
#
loop_
_entity_poly.entity_id
_entity_poly.type
_entity_poly.pdbx_seq_one_letter_code
_entity_poly.pdbx_strand_id
1 'polypeptide(L)'
;MKDLDFDQIYAIMKASFPANEFRTYRGQKPLILEVELPDTSLSQRRIKFYERLGFYINPYDYVQPALSGQAAIPLKMMSYPEPLTPKQFANVKSVLYSKVYKVAGW
;
A
#
# COMPACT_ATOMS: atom_id res chain seq x y z
N MET A 1 27.11 23.11 -11.44
CA MET A 1 26.44 21.81 -11.54
C MET A 1 26.48 21.47 -13.00
N LYS A 2 27.23 20.45 -13.44
CA LYS A 2 27.15 20.05 -14.86
C LYS A 2 25.71 19.65 -15.09
N ASP A 3 25.10 20.23 -16.12
CA ASP A 3 23.79 19.84 -16.59
C ASP A 3 23.83 18.33 -16.78
N LEU A 4 23.27 17.58 -15.83
CA LEU A 4 22.75 16.26 -16.15
C LEU A 4 21.78 16.56 -17.27
N ASP A 5 22.17 16.15 -18.47
CA ASP A 5 21.44 16.38 -19.70
C ASP A 5 19.98 15.99 -19.45
N PHE A 6 19.06 16.92 -19.70
CA PHE A 6 17.64 16.72 -19.44
C PHE A 6 17.15 15.41 -20.07
N ASP A 7 17.71 15.05 -21.23
CA ASP A 7 17.39 13.82 -21.93
C ASP A 7 17.81 12.57 -21.15
N GLN A 8 18.94 12.63 -20.43
CA GLN A 8 19.39 11.54 -19.55
C GLN A 8 18.48 11.40 -18.32
N ILE A 9 18.12 12.51 -17.68
CA ILE A 9 17.19 12.50 -16.53
C ILE A 9 15.81 11.98 -16.99
N TYR A 10 15.32 12.46 -18.12
CA TYR A 10 14.05 12.03 -18.70
C TYR A 10 14.05 10.55 -19.05
N ALA A 11 15.14 10.05 -19.65
CA ALA A 11 15.30 8.62 -19.93
C ALA A 11 15.26 7.77 -18.65
N ILE A 12 15.94 8.21 -17.59
CA ILE A 12 15.90 7.53 -16.28
C ILE A 12 14.49 7.53 -15.69
N MET A 13 13.78 8.68 -15.72
CA MET A 13 12.40 8.75 -15.24
C MET A 13 11.47 7.81 -16.02
N LYS A 14 11.57 7.83 -17.36
CA LYS A 14 10.74 6.98 -18.22
C LYS A 14 11.04 5.49 -18.04
N ALA A 15 12.29 5.13 -17.79
CA ALA A 15 12.70 3.76 -17.48
C ALA A 15 12.27 3.31 -16.08
N SER A 16 12.19 4.24 -15.12
CA SER A 16 11.78 3.95 -13.73
C SER A 16 10.28 3.70 -13.57
N PHE A 17 9.45 4.17 -14.50
CA PHE A 17 7.99 3.98 -14.48
C PHE A 17 7.51 3.43 -15.84
N PRO A 18 7.84 2.16 -16.16
CA PRO A 18 7.40 1.52 -17.40
C PRO A 18 5.87 1.49 -17.52
N ALA A 19 5.36 1.37 -18.74
CA ALA A 19 3.93 1.55 -19.02
C ALA A 19 3.00 0.58 -18.24
N ASN A 20 3.53 -0.57 -17.81
CA ASN A 20 2.83 -1.57 -17.01
C ASN A 20 2.73 -1.21 -15.51
N GLU A 21 3.49 -0.23 -15.02
CA GLU A 21 3.35 0.32 -13.67
C GLU A 21 2.21 1.35 -13.59
N PHE A 22 1.79 1.93 -14.72
CA PHE A 22 0.60 2.75 -14.74
C PHE A 22 -0.64 1.90 -14.46
N ARG A 23 -1.30 2.18 -13.34
CA ARG A 23 -2.58 1.57 -13.01
C ARG A 23 -3.64 1.97 -14.03
N THR A 24 -4.41 1.00 -14.49
CA THR A 24 -5.60 1.25 -15.32
C THR A 24 -6.61 2.12 -14.56
N TYR A 25 -7.53 2.78 -15.27
CA TYR A 25 -8.63 3.53 -14.64
C TYR A 25 -9.39 2.70 -13.60
N ARG A 26 -9.65 1.42 -13.90
CA ARG A 26 -10.29 0.50 -12.95
C ARG A 26 -9.40 0.19 -11.76
N GLY A 27 -8.09 0.05 -11.94
CA GLY A 27 -7.14 -0.18 -10.85
C GLY A 27 -6.86 1.05 -9.99
N GLN A 28 -7.21 2.25 -10.46
CA GLN A 28 -7.17 3.48 -9.66
C GLN A 28 -8.42 3.69 -8.82
N LYS A 29 -9.56 3.08 -9.20
CA LYS A 29 -10.83 3.24 -8.49
C LYS A 29 -10.82 2.65 -7.08
N PRO A 30 -10.26 1.45 -6.82
CA PRO A 30 -10.11 0.92 -5.47
C PRO A 30 -8.64 0.74 -5.10
N LEU A 31 -8.19 1.43 -4.06
CA LEU A 31 -6.82 1.35 -3.57
C LEU A 31 -6.79 0.84 -2.13
N ILE A 32 -5.80 0.01 -1.82
CA ILE A 32 -5.51 -0.50 -0.49
C ILE A 32 -4.07 -0.16 -0.13
N LEU A 33 -3.84 0.25 1.11
CA LEU A 33 -2.50 0.45 1.66
C LEU A 33 -2.42 -0.10 3.08
N GLU A 34 -1.22 -0.54 3.47
CA GLU A 34 -0.90 -1.00 4.81
C GLU A 34 -0.20 0.16 5.56
N VAL A 35 -0.62 0.42 6.80
CA VAL A 35 -0.04 1.44 7.67
C VAL A 35 0.29 0.86 9.03
N GLU A 36 1.36 1.37 9.63
CA GLU A 36 1.67 1.14 11.04
C GLU A 36 0.50 1.54 11.93
N LEU A 37 0.40 0.91 13.10
CA LEU A 37 -0.53 1.32 14.13
C LEU A 37 -0.29 2.79 14.53
N PRO A 38 -1.33 3.54 14.93
CA PRO A 38 -1.22 4.95 15.33
C PRO A 38 -0.51 5.16 16.70
N ASP A 39 0.50 4.36 17.00
CA ASP A 39 1.19 4.32 18.29
C ASP A 39 2.29 5.39 18.41
N THR A 40 2.77 5.90 17.28
CA THR A 40 3.78 6.98 17.24
C THR A 40 3.23 8.24 16.57
N SER A 41 3.85 9.38 16.88
CA SER A 41 3.52 10.66 16.25
C SER A 41 3.69 10.63 14.72
N LEU A 42 4.67 9.87 14.22
CA LEU A 42 4.91 9.73 12.79
C LEU A 42 3.84 8.85 12.12
N SER A 43 3.50 7.72 12.72
CA SER A 43 2.48 6.79 12.20
C SER A 43 1.10 7.45 12.18
N GLN A 44 0.76 8.22 13.23
CA GLN A 44 -0.46 9.05 13.26
C GLN A 44 -0.49 10.11 12.15
N ARG A 45 0.64 10.78 11.89
CA ARG A 45 0.74 11.77 10.80
C ARG A 45 0.56 11.13 9.42
N ARG A 46 1.09 9.92 9.21
CA ARG A 46 0.89 9.14 7.97
C ARG A 46 -0.58 8.77 7.77
N ILE A 47 -1.25 8.26 8.81
CA ILE A 47 -2.68 7.95 8.74
C ILE A 47 -3.49 9.20 8.38
N LYS A 48 -3.30 10.31 9.10
CA LYS A 48 -3.99 11.60 8.81
C LYS A 48 -3.68 12.17 7.43
N PHE A 49 -2.50 11.88 6.88
CA PHE A 49 -2.17 12.24 5.51
C PHE A 49 -3.05 11.47 4.53
N TYR A 50 -3.18 10.15 4.67
CA TYR A 50 -4.02 9.34 3.80
C TYR A 50 -5.52 9.62 3.98
N GLU A 51 -5.97 9.91 5.20
CA GLU A 51 -7.35 10.36 5.45
C GLU A 51 -7.69 11.63 4.67
N ARG A 52 -6.76 12.61 4.63
CA ARG A 52 -6.92 13.83 3.80
C ARG A 52 -6.92 13.56 2.30
N LEU A 53 -6.33 12.45 1.86
CA LEU A 53 -6.40 11.97 0.48
C LEU A 53 -7.67 11.14 0.21
N GLY A 54 -8.57 11.01 1.19
CA GLY A 54 -9.85 10.30 1.07
C GLY A 54 -9.79 8.82 1.42
N PHE A 55 -8.69 8.32 2.01
CA PHE A 55 -8.63 6.94 2.48
C PHE A 55 -9.33 6.78 3.83
N TYR A 56 -9.90 5.60 4.05
CA TYR A 56 -10.57 5.19 5.27
C TYR A 56 -9.72 4.15 5.98
N ILE A 57 -9.42 4.35 7.26
CA ILE A 57 -8.82 3.31 8.09
C ILE A 57 -9.86 2.22 8.38
N ASN A 58 -9.50 0.96 8.10
CA ASN A 58 -10.41 -0.15 8.32
C ASN A 58 -10.30 -0.65 9.77
N PRO A 59 -11.43 -0.97 10.44
CA PRO A 59 -11.43 -1.32 11.86
C PRO A 59 -10.91 -2.73 12.15
N TYR A 60 -10.69 -3.54 11.12
CA TYR A 60 -10.29 -4.93 11.25
C TYR A 60 -8.81 -5.08 11.62
N ASP A 61 -8.49 -6.15 12.33
CA ASP A 61 -7.11 -6.46 12.69
C ASP A 61 -6.38 -7.12 11.52
N TYR A 62 -5.18 -6.63 11.29
CA TYR A 62 -4.32 -7.06 10.21
C TYR A 62 -2.90 -7.21 10.70
N VAL A 63 -2.23 -8.24 10.21
CA VAL A 63 -0.84 -8.53 10.53
C VAL A 63 -0.12 -8.69 9.22
N GLN A 64 0.93 -7.91 9.00
CA GLN A 64 1.87 -8.20 7.93
C GLN A 64 2.65 -9.47 8.33
N PRO A 65 2.59 -10.54 7.52
CA PRO A 65 3.40 -11.73 7.76
C PRO A 65 4.89 -11.39 7.76
N ALA A 66 5.67 -12.20 8.47
CA ALA A 66 7.12 -12.14 8.49
C ALA A 66 7.70 -12.09 7.06
N LEU A 67 8.33 -10.98 6.70
CA LEU A 67 9.21 -10.92 5.54
C LEU A 67 10.53 -11.59 5.92
N SER A 68 11.09 -12.42 5.04
CA SER A 68 12.29 -13.26 5.27
C SER A 68 13.21 -12.77 6.40
N GLY A 69 13.13 -13.41 7.57
CA GLY A 69 13.98 -13.13 8.74
C GLY A 69 13.45 -12.08 9.72
N GLN A 70 12.30 -11.46 9.48
CA GLN A 70 11.66 -10.48 10.37
C GLN A 70 10.46 -11.09 11.09
N ALA A 71 10.07 -10.50 12.22
CA ALA A 71 8.85 -10.89 12.91
C ALA A 71 7.61 -10.39 12.13
N ALA A 72 6.47 -11.03 12.36
CA ALA A 72 5.19 -10.52 11.89
C ALA A 72 4.86 -9.18 12.61
N ILE A 73 4.28 -8.23 11.88
CA ILE A 73 4.07 -6.86 12.37
C ILE A 73 2.57 -6.53 12.35
N PRO A 74 1.95 -6.16 13.50
CA PRO A 74 0.59 -5.64 13.51
C PRO A 74 0.50 -4.32 12.74
N LEU A 75 -0.46 -4.22 11.83
CA LEU A 75 -0.72 -3.04 10.99
C LEU A 75 -2.23 -2.78 10.89
N LYS A 76 -2.61 -1.68 10.24
CA LYS A 76 -3.97 -1.46 9.75
C LYS A 76 -3.98 -1.36 8.22
N MET A 77 -5.09 -1.76 7.60
CA MET A 77 -5.34 -1.46 6.19
C MET A 77 -6.13 -0.16 6.07
N MET A 78 -5.78 0.69 5.11
CA MET A 78 -6.65 1.78 4.66
C MET A 78 -7.13 1.52 3.23
N SER A 79 -8.34 1.98 2.92
CA SER A 79 -8.97 1.79 1.62
C SER A 79 -9.53 3.09 1.05
N TYR A 80 -9.54 3.23 -0.26
CA TYR A 80 -10.12 4.35 -0.99
C TYR A 80 -11.03 3.82 -2.11
N PRO A 81 -12.16 4.49 -2.45
CA PRO A 81 -12.74 5.67 -1.77
C PRO A 81 -13.71 5.32 -0.65
N GLU A 82 -13.90 4.03 -0.36
CA GLU A 82 -14.86 3.56 0.64
C GLU A 82 -14.15 2.65 1.66
N PRO A 83 -14.67 2.55 2.90
CA PRO A 83 -14.24 1.52 3.84
C PRO A 83 -14.60 0.13 3.29
N LEU A 84 -13.80 -0.87 3.64
CA LEU A 84 -14.09 -2.25 3.30
C LEU A 84 -15.18 -2.80 4.21
N THR A 85 -16.08 -3.58 3.62
CA THR A 85 -16.91 -4.51 4.37
C THR A 85 -16.06 -5.67 4.91
N PRO A 86 -16.54 -6.42 5.93
CA PRO A 86 -15.79 -7.57 6.46
C PRO A 86 -15.43 -8.61 5.38
N LYS A 87 -16.36 -8.85 4.44
CA LYS A 87 -16.15 -9.78 3.32
C LYS A 87 -15.08 -9.28 2.35
N GLN A 88 -15.08 -7.99 2.01
CA GLN A 88 -14.05 -7.40 1.16
C GLN A 88 -12.69 -7.44 1.83
N PHE A 89 -12.62 -7.11 3.13
CA PHE A 89 -11.38 -7.20 3.91
C PHE A 89 -10.81 -8.62 3.90
N ALA A 90 -11.64 -9.63 4.18
CA ALA A 90 -11.20 -11.03 4.14
C ALA A 90 -10.66 -11.43 2.76
N ASN A 91 -11.31 -11.00 1.69
CA ASN A 91 -10.85 -11.26 0.31
C ASN A 91 -9.50 -10.58 0.03
N VAL A 92 -9.36 -9.29 0.38
CA VAL A 92 -8.10 -8.54 0.20
C VAL A 92 -6.97 -9.18 1.00
N LYS A 93 -7.21 -9.52 2.26
CA LYS A 93 -6.25 -10.23 3.12
C LYS A 93 -5.79 -11.54 2.49
N SER A 94 -6.72 -12.35 1.99
CA SER A 94 -6.40 -13.62 1.31
C SER A 94 -5.54 -13.42 0.05
N VAL A 95 -5.85 -12.38 -0.74
CA VAL A 95 -5.05 -12.04 -1.93
C VAL A 95 -3.65 -11.57 -1.53
N LEU A 96 -3.51 -10.69 -0.55
CA LEU A 96 -2.19 -10.22 -0.09
C LEU A 96 -1.35 -11.38 0.44
N TYR A 97 -1.93 -12.23 1.29
CA TYR A 97 -1.21 -13.34 1.89
C TYR A 97 -0.76 -14.37 0.84
N SER A 98 -1.60 -14.67 -0.14
CA SER A 98 -1.26 -15.65 -1.18
C SER A 98 -0.35 -15.09 -2.28
N LYS A 99 -0.56 -13.84 -2.72
CA LYS A 99 0.13 -13.28 -3.90
C LYS A 99 1.34 -12.41 -3.56
N VAL A 100 1.30 -11.69 -2.45
CA VAL A 100 2.38 -10.78 -2.02
C VAL A 100 3.30 -11.51 -1.05
N TYR A 101 2.75 -12.00 0.06
CA TYR A 101 3.54 -12.65 1.12
C TYR A 101 3.86 -14.12 0.85
N LYS A 102 3.11 -14.77 -0.05
CA LYS A 102 3.27 -16.19 -0.42
C LYS A 102 3.25 -17.14 0.78
N VAL A 103 2.43 -16.83 1.79
CA VAL A 103 2.24 -17.66 2.98
C VAL A 103 0.97 -18.53 2.85
N ALA A 104 1.04 -19.76 3.34
CA ALA A 104 -0.11 -20.68 3.40
C ALA A 104 -0.65 -20.78 4.84
N GLY A 105 -1.98 -20.77 5.01
CA GLY A 105 -2.64 -21.10 6.28
C GLY A 105 -2.98 -19.93 7.23
N TRP A 106 -3.38 -18.77 6.69
CA TRP A 106 -3.71 -17.56 7.46
C TRP A 106 -5.02 -16.87 7.02
#